data_AF-A0A7J8MEB5-F1
#
_entry.id   AF-A0A7J8MEB5-F1
#
_cell.length_a   1.000
_cell.length_b   1.000
_cell.length_c   1.000
_cell.angle_alpha   90.00
_cell.angle_beta   90.00
_cell.angle_gamma   90.00
#
_symmetry.space_group_name_H-M   'P 1'
#
loop_
_entity.id
_entity.type
_entity.pdbx_description
1 polymer ?
#
loop_
_entity_poly.entity_id
_entity_poly.type
_entity_poly.pdbx_seq_one_letter_code
_entity_poly.pdbx_strand_id
1 'polypeptide(L)'
;MADDNEGVCARFSKPASCPVTCFRTEPVCGVDGVTYWCGCADAYCAGTRVAKSGFCEVGNGGSASVPGQALLLVHIVWLILLGFFVLCGLF
;
A
#
# COMPACT_ATOMS: atom_id res chain seq x y z
N MET A 1 -18.47 25.87 -3.04
CA MET A 1 -18.25 25.04 -4.24
C MET A 1 -18.69 23.63 -3.90
N ALA A 2 -19.69 23.13 -4.62
CA ALA A 2 -20.17 21.75 -4.51
C ALA A 2 -19.17 20.80 -5.20
N ASP A 3 -18.92 19.64 -4.61
CA ASP A 3 -18.31 18.49 -5.29
C ASP A 3 -19.35 17.38 -5.23
N ASP A 4 -20.32 17.48 -6.14
CA ASP A 4 -21.32 16.46 -6.39
C ASP A 4 -20.61 15.27 -7.04
N ASN A 5 -20.41 14.19 -6.28
CA ASN A 5 -20.30 12.80 -6.74
C ASN A 5 -20.23 11.93 -5.47
N GLU A 6 -20.72 10.70 -5.53
CA GLU A 6 -20.77 9.73 -4.41
C GLU A 6 -19.38 9.33 -3.90
N GLY A 7 -18.65 10.30 -3.36
CA GLY A 7 -17.34 10.12 -2.77
C GLY A 7 -17.48 9.57 -1.36
N VAL A 8 -16.58 8.65 -1.02
CA VAL A 8 -16.42 8.10 0.34
C VAL A 8 -16.38 9.20 1.43
N CYS A 9 -15.99 10.42 1.04
CA CYS A 9 -15.88 11.60 1.89
C CYS A 9 -16.91 12.71 1.64
N ALA A 10 -18.05 12.43 1.00
CA ALA A 10 -19.06 13.42 0.61
C ALA A 10 -19.65 14.22 1.80
N ARG A 11 -19.60 13.67 3.02
CA ARG A 11 -20.06 14.35 4.25
C ARG A 11 -18.95 15.11 4.99
N PHE A 12 -17.71 15.04 4.51
CA PHE A 12 -16.58 15.68 5.16
C PHE A 12 -16.20 16.96 4.40
N SER A 13 -16.21 18.09 5.10
CA SER A 13 -15.63 19.34 4.59
C SER A 13 -14.13 19.39 4.87
N LYS A 14 -13.38 20.08 4.00
CA LYS A 14 -11.97 20.39 4.24
C LYS A 14 -11.84 21.11 5.60
N PRO A 15 -10.98 20.62 6.51
CA PRO A 15 -10.80 21.26 7.81
C PRO A 15 -10.14 22.65 7.66
N ALA A 16 -10.43 23.55 8.60
CA ALA A 16 -9.90 24.92 8.59
C ALA A 16 -8.41 24.99 8.97
N SER A 17 -7.90 23.98 9.66
CA SER A 17 -6.50 23.82 10.05
C SER A 17 -6.09 22.35 10.00
N CYS A 18 -4.79 22.08 9.82
CA CYS A 18 -4.28 20.73 9.59
C CYS A 18 -3.48 20.04 10.72
N PRO A 19 -3.71 20.29 12.03
CA PRO A 19 -3.31 19.37 13.07
C PRO A 19 -4.41 18.29 13.24
N VAL A 20 -4.52 17.38 12.28
CA VAL A 20 -5.52 16.29 12.35
C VAL A 20 -5.05 15.26 13.37
N THR A 21 -5.80 15.09 14.44
CA THR A 21 -5.58 14.04 15.45
C THR A 21 -6.83 13.17 15.51
N CYS A 22 -6.66 11.85 15.36
CA CYS A 22 -7.74 10.89 15.49
C CYS A 22 -7.40 9.88 16.58
N PHE A 23 -8.34 9.63 17.48
CA PHE A 23 -8.21 8.59 18.50
C PHE A 23 -8.47 7.19 17.93
N ARG A 24 -9.38 7.12 16.95
CA ARG A 24 -9.71 5.90 16.22
C ARG A 24 -9.25 6.03 14.78
N THR A 25 -8.59 4.99 14.28
CA THR A 25 -8.16 4.92 12.89
C THR A 25 -9.37 4.74 11.98
N GLU A 26 -9.45 5.58 10.96
CA GLU A 26 -10.45 5.54 9.89
C GLU A 26 -9.70 5.56 8.57
N PRO A 27 -9.01 4.47 8.21
CA PRO A 27 -8.13 4.44 7.05
C PRO A 27 -8.90 4.72 5.76
N VAL A 28 -8.35 5.59 4.92
CA VAL A 28 -8.85 5.87 3.58
C VAL A 28 -7.70 5.85 2.58
N CYS A 29 -8.01 5.44 1.35
CA CYS A 29 -7.04 5.42 0.27
C CYS A 29 -7.19 6.70 -0.56
N GLY A 30 -6.14 7.51 -0.61
CA GLY A 30 -6.07 8.65 -1.51
C GLY A 30 -5.89 8.24 -2.97
N VAL A 31 -6.25 9.12 -3.90
CA VAL A 31 -6.01 8.92 -5.35
C VAL A 31 -4.52 8.83 -5.69
N ASP A 32 -3.66 9.28 -4.78
CA ASP A 32 -2.20 9.20 -4.82
C ASP A 32 -1.65 7.85 -4.33
N GLY A 33 -2.52 6.91 -3.93
CA GLY A 33 -2.11 5.57 -3.47
C GLY A 33 -1.57 5.54 -2.04
N VAL A 34 -1.64 6.67 -1.32
CA VAL A 34 -1.27 6.78 0.09
C VAL A 34 -2.48 6.48 0.97
N THR A 35 -2.25 5.70 2.04
CA THR A 35 -3.28 5.49 3.05
C THR A 35 -3.21 6.57 4.11
N TYR A 36 -4.32 7.27 4.30
CA TYR A 36 -4.51 8.28 5.35
C TYR A 36 -5.25 7.67 6.52
N TRP A 37 -4.71 7.80 7.73
CA TRP A 37 -5.15 7.04 8.89
C TRP A 37 -6.25 7.73 9.68
N CYS A 38 -6.31 9.06 9.60
CA CYS A 38 -7.36 9.87 10.22
C CYS A 38 -8.48 10.23 9.25
N GLY A 39 -8.66 9.43 8.19
CA GLY A 39 -9.79 9.53 7.28
C GLY A 39 -9.75 10.73 6.35
N CYS A 40 -10.95 11.21 6.00
CA CYS A 40 -11.14 12.25 5.00
C CYS A 40 -10.47 13.58 5.37
N ALA A 41 -10.44 13.95 6.66
CA ALA A 41 -9.81 15.20 7.11
C ALA A 41 -8.30 15.21 6.83
N ASP A 42 -7.65 14.06 7.06
CA ASP A 42 -6.22 13.86 6.84
C ASP A 42 -5.87 13.91 5.35
N ALA A 43 -6.64 13.18 4.52
CA ALA A 43 -6.54 13.22 3.07
C ALA A 43 -6.72 14.65 2.51
N TYR A 44 -7.72 15.40 2.99
CA TYR A 44 -7.94 16.78 2.55
C TYR A 44 -6.89 17.77 3.05
N CYS A 45 -6.23 17.47 4.16
CA CYS A 45 -5.09 18.24 4.64
C CYS A 45 -3.85 18.02 3.80
N ALA A 46 -3.63 16.80 3.31
CA ALA A 46 -2.62 16.52 2.30
C ALA A 46 -2.99 17.03 0.89
N GLY A 47 -4.23 17.53 0.70
CA GLY A 47 -4.71 18.05 -0.57
C GLY A 47 -5.03 16.96 -1.59
N THR A 48 -5.17 15.70 -1.16
CA THR A 48 -5.58 14.59 -2.00
C THR A 48 -7.09 14.35 -1.90
N ARG A 49 -7.65 13.71 -2.93
CA ARG A 49 -9.02 13.20 -2.92
C ARG A 49 -9.01 11.74 -2.48
N VAL A 50 -10.08 11.28 -1.83
CA VAL A 50 -10.19 9.87 -1.42
C VAL A 50 -10.78 9.04 -2.55
N ALA A 51 -10.07 7.99 -2.95
CA ALA A 51 -10.49 7.03 -3.96
C ALA A 51 -11.41 5.94 -3.38
N LYS A 52 -11.07 5.39 -2.21
CA LYS A 52 -11.89 4.39 -1.50
C LYS A 52 -11.74 4.46 0.01
N SER A 53 -12.72 3.93 0.75
CA SER A 53 -12.59 3.67 2.18
C SER A 53 -11.68 2.47 2.42
N GLY A 54 -11.01 2.47 3.57
CA GLY A 54 -10.01 1.47 3.91
C GLY A 54 -8.63 1.78 3.35
N PHE A 55 -7.72 0.82 3.52
CA PHE A 55 -6.33 0.91 3.07
C PHE A 55 -6.24 0.92 1.55
N CYS A 56 -5.20 1.57 1.03
CA CYS A 56 -4.81 1.33 -0.34
C CYS A 56 -4.40 -0.13 -0.52
N GLU A 57 -4.70 -0.70 -1.68
CA GLU A 57 -4.22 -2.04 -2.04
C GLU A 57 -2.69 -2.01 -2.06
N VAL A 58 -2.08 -2.72 -1.11
CA VAL A 58 -0.62 -2.89 -1.02
C VAL A 58 -0.10 -3.84 -2.11
N GLY A 59 -0.98 -4.44 -2.93
CA GLY A 59 -0.57 -5.30 -4.01
C GLY A 59 -1.64 -5.44 -5.07
N ASN A 60 -1.38 -4.86 -6.25
CA ASN A 60 -1.54 -5.54 -7.55
C ASN A 60 -0.96 -4.74 -8.73
N GLY A 61 -0.35 -3.56 -8.51
CA GLY A 61 0.54 -2.96 -9.49
C GLY A 61 1.92 -3.61 -9.36
N GLY A 62 2.22 -4.60 -10.20
CA GLY A 62 3.44 -5.42 -10.16
C GLY A 62 4.72 -4.64 -9.85
N SER A 63 5.08 -4.61 -8.58
CA SER A 63 6.37 -4.17 -8.06
C SER A 63 6.54 -4.76 -6.66
N ALA A 64 6.39 -6.08 -6.55
CA ALA A 64 7.38 -6.79 -5.77
C ALA A 64 8.73 -6.26 -6.27
N SER A 65 9.55 -5.71 -5.39
CA SER A 65 10.92 -5.34 -5.72
C SER A 65 11.62 -6.58 -6.25
N VAL A 66 11.55 -6.75 -7.58
CA VAL A 66 12.16 -7.82 -8.35
C VAL A 66 13.65 -7.98 -8.03
N PRO A 67 14.45 -6.95 -7.65
CA PRO A 67 15.84 -7.22 -7.33
C PRO A 67 16.04 -8.01 -6.01
N GLY A 68 15.11 -7.99 -5.06
CA GLY A 68 15.25 -8.73 -3.79
C GLY A 68 14.80 -10.19 -3.87
N GLN A 69 13.75 -10.47 -4.65
CA GLN A 69 13.19 -11.82 -4.77
C GLN A 69 13.88 -12.67 -5.85
N ALA A 70 14.49 -12.03 -6.86
CA ALA A 70 15.25 -12.76 -7.89
C ALA A 70 16.52 -13.41 -7.32
N LEU A 71 17.25 -12.71 -6.44
CA LEU A 71 18.42 -13.28 -5.76
C LEU A 71 18.03 -14.46 -4.86
N LEU A 72 16.88 -14.40 -4.19
CA LEU A 72 16.38 -15.49 -3.35
C LEU A 72 16.06 -16.73 -4.20
N LEU A 73 15.39 -16.55 -5.35
CA LEU A 73 15.09 -17.65 -6.27
C LEU A 73 16.37 -18.30 -6.84
N VAL A 74 17.36 -17.50 -7.25
CA VAL A 74 18.67 -18.02 -7.71
C VAL A 74 19.36 -18.80 -6.60
N HIS A 75 19.36 -18.28 -5.37
CA HIS A 75 19.95 -18.95 -4.22
C HIS A 75 19.25 -20.28 -3.90
N ILE A 76 17.92 -20.32 -3.93
CA ILE A 76 17.13 -21.55 -3.70
C ILE A 76 17.45 -22.61 -4.76
N VAL A 77 17.46 -22.24 -6.05
CA VAL A 77 17.78 -23.18 -7.14
C VAL A 77 19.21 -23.73 -6.99
N TRP A 78 20.17 -22.88 -6.64
CA TRP A 78 21.54 -23.31 -6.43
C TRP A 78 21.67 -24.29 -5.25
N LEU A 79 21.00 -24.02 -4.11
CA LEU A 79 20.98 -24.93 -2.97
C LEU A 79 20.35 -26.29 -3.31
N ILE A 80 19.27 -26.31 -4.10
CA ILE A 80 18.62 -27.54 -4.55
C ILE A 80 19.57 -28.37 -5.43
N LEU A 81 20.25 -27.72 -6.38
CA LEU A 81 21.22 -28.39 -7.25
C LEU A 81 22.39 -28.96 -6.44
N LEU A 82 22.99 -28.17 -5.55
CA LEU A 82 24.07 -28.64 -4.68
C LEU A 82 23.63 -29.82 -3.79
N GLY A 83 22.45 -29.72 -3.18
CA GLY A 83 21.89 -30.80 -2.36
C GLY A 83 21.68 -32.08 -3.17
N PHE A 84 21.17 -31.96 -4.40
CA PHE A 84 20.99 -33.09 -5.31
C PHE A 84 22.31 -33.74 -5.71
N PHE A 85 23.33 -32.95 -6.05
CA PHE A 85 24.66 -33.49 -6.41
C PHE A 85 25.31 -34.25 -5.25
N VAL A 86 25.19 -33.73 -4.02
CA VAL A 86 25.67 -34.41 -2.81
C VAL A 86 24.88 -35.69 -2.53
N LEU A 87 23.55 -35.63 -2.64
CA LEU A 87 22.67 -36.79 -2.40
C LEU A 87 22.88 -37.92 -3.43
N CYS A 88 23.05 -37.57 -4.70
CA CYS A 88 23.30 -38.52 -5.78
C CYS A 88 24.75 -39.00 -5.86
N GLY A 89 25.65 -38.49 -5.00
CA GLY A 89 27.05 -38.91 -4.97
C GLY A 89 27.81 -38.64 -6.27
N LEU A 90 27.42 -37.60 -7.03
CA LEU A 90 28.02 -37.27 -8.33
C LEU A 90 29.33 -36.48 -8.20
N PHE A 91 30.14 -36.79 -7.19
CA PHE A 91 31.44 -36.18 -6.90
C PHE A 91 32.56 -37.22 -6.99
#